data_AF-A0A5E4CAU5-F1
#
_entry.id   AF-A0A5E4CAU5-F1
#
_cell.length_a   1.000
_cell.length_b   1.000
_cell.length_c   1.000
_cell.angle_alpha   90.00
_cell.angle_beta   90.00
_cell.angle_gamma   90.00
#
_symmetry.space_group_name_H-M   'P 1'
#
loop_
_entity.id
_entity.type
_entity.pdbx_description
1 polymer ?
#
loop_
_entity_poly.entity_id
_entity_poly.type
_entity_poly.pdbx_seq_one_letter_code
_entity_poly.pdbx_strand_id
1 'polypeptide(L)' 'DILTYVVWKISGLPASRVIGSGCNLDSARFRYLIGEKLGVHPTSCHGWIIGEHGDSS' A
#
# COMPACT_ATOMS: atom_id res chain seq x y z
N ASP A 1 8.97 2.49 1.37
CA ASP A 1 9.67 1.31 0.81
C ASP A 1 11.14 1.20 1.19
N ILE A 2 11.92 2.28 1.09
CA ILE A 2 13.34 2.31 1.49
C ILE A 2 13.55 1.88 2.96
N LEU A 3 12.73 2.39 3.89
CA LEU A 3 12.85 2.03 5.31
C LEU A 3 12.62 0.54 5.56
N THR A 4 11.69 -0.09 4.83
CA THR A 4 11.46 -1.54 4.92
C THR A 4 12.70 -2.32 4.50
N TYR A 5 13.37 -1.89 3.43
CA TYR A 5 14.64 -2.47 3.00
C TYR A 5 15.76 -2.26 4.03
N VAL A 6 15.90 -1.06 4.58
CA VAL A 6 16.90 -0.76 5.62
C VAL A 6 16.67 -1.63 6.87
N VAL A 7 15.43 -1.75 7.33
CA VAL A 7 15.06 -2.63 8.46
C VAL A 7 15.37 -4.08 8.14
N TRP A 8 15.09 -4.56 6.94
CA TRP A 8 15.44 -5.91 6.52
C TRP A 8 16.95 -6.17 6.61
N LYS A 9 17.78 -5.23 6.13
CA LYS A 9 19.23 -5.35 6.18
C LYS A 9 19.79 -5.29 7.60
N ILE A 10 19.29 -4.40 8.44
CA ILE A 10 19.81 -4.19 9.80
C ILE A 10 19.32 -5.27 10.78
N SER A 11 18.09 -5.74 10.63
CA SER A 11 17.50 -6.72 11.56
C SER A 11 18.05 -8.15 11.41
N GLY A 12 18.60 -8.50 10.24
CA GLY A 12 19.03 -9.88 9.92
C GLY A 12 17.89 -10.89 9.85
N LEU A 13 16.63 -10.44 9.91
CA LEU A 13 15.46 -11.29 9.82
C LEU A 13 15.24 -11.81 8.39
N PRO A 14 14.63 -13.00 8.22
CA PRO A 14 14.19 -13.42 6.90
C PRO A 14 13.17 -12.42 6.35
N ALA A 15 13.19 -12.19 5.03
CA ALA A 15 12.36 -11.18 4.37
C ALA A 15 10.85 -11.35 4.64
N SER A 16 10.38 -12.59 4.84
CA SER A 16 8.99 -12.91 5.22
C SER A 16 8.54 -12.32 6.57
N ARG A 17 9.47 -11.82 7.39
CA ARG A 17 9.18 -11.17 8.68
C ARG A 17 9.40 -9.66 8.68
N VAL A 18 9.66 -9.06 7.51
CA VAL A 18 9.81 -7.61 7.38
C VAL A 18 8.83 -7.13 6.31
N ILE A 19 7.68 -6.64 6.77
CA ILE A 19 6.57 -6.23 5.89
C ILE A 19 6.40 -4.71 6.03
N GLY A 20 6.52 -3.99 4.91
CA GLY A 20 6.19 -2.58 4.82
C GLY A 20 4.69 -2.40 4.57
N SER A 21 4.12 -1.29 5.04
CA SER A 21 2.72 -0.94 4.72
C SER A 21 2.50 -0.72 3.22
N GLY A 22 3.53 -0.27 2.50
CA GLY A 22 3.49 -0.03 1.05
C GLY A 22 2.24 0.75 0.62
N CYS A 23 1.66 0.35 -0.51
CA CYS A 23 0.51 1.00 -1.13
C CYS A 23 -0.86 0.59 -0.54
N ASN A 24 -0.91 0.01 0.67
CA ASN A 24 -2.19 -0.40 1.28
C ASN A 24 -3.11 0.81 1.53
N LEU A 25 -2.54 1.92 2.02
CA LEU A 25 -3.28 3.16 2.24
C LEU A 25 -3.73 3.80 0.92
N ASP A 26 -2.87 3.79 -0.11
CA ASP A 26 -3.20 4.35 -1.43
C ASP A 26 -4.32 3.56 -2.10
N SER A 27 -4.28 2.23 -2.00
CA SER A 27 -5.36 1.37 -2.49
C SER A 27 -6.67 1.62 -1.75
N ALA A 28 -6.63 1.83 -0.42
CA ALA A 28 -7.82 2.19 0.34
C ALA A 28 -8.39 3.56 -0.08
N ARG A 29 -7.52 4.57 -0.27
CA ARG A 29 -7.90 5.90 -0.77
C ARG A 29 -8.48 5.84 -2.19
N PHE A 30 -7.87 5.06 -3.07
CA PHE A 30 -8.34 4.85 -4.43
C PHE A 30 -9.75 4.25 -4.46
N ARG A 31 -9.98 3.20 -3.66
CA ARG A 31 -11.30 2.56 -3.53
C ARG A 31 -12.33 3.49 -2.91
N TYR A 32 -11.93 4.34 -1.96
CA TYR A 32 -12.80 5.39 -1.41
C TYR A 32 -13.28 6.35 -2.50
N LEU A 33 -12.37 6.90 -3.30
CA LEU A 33 -12.71 7.85 -4.37
C LEU A 33 -13.59 7.22 -5.46
N ILE A 34 -13.34 5.96 -5.82
CA ILE A 34 -14.22 5.21 -6.73
C ILE A 34 -15.62 5.04 -6.11
N GLY A 35 -15.69 4.64 -4.84
CA GLY A 35 -16.95 4.45 -4.14
C GLY A 35 -17.78 5.72 -4.06
N GLU A 36 -17.15 6.85 -3.75
CA GLU A 36 -17.76 8.18 -3.75
C GLU A 36 -18.32 8.53 -5.15
N LYS A 37 -17.55 8.26 -6.21
CA LYS A 37 -17.95 8.58 -7.59
C LYS A 37 -19.11 7.71 -8.10
N LEU A 38 -19.19 6.47 -7.66
CA LEU A 38 -20.20 5.49 -8.13
C LEU A 38 -21.38 5.31 -7.16
N GLY A 39 -21.33 5.93 -5.98
CA GLY A 39 -22.36 5.75 -4.94
C GLY A 39 -22.36 4.34 -4.34
N VAL A 40 -21.21 3.67 -4.30
CA VAL A 40 -21.06 2.30 -3.80
C VAL A 40 -20.10 2.29 -2.62
N HIS A 41 -20.34 1.45 -1.62
CA HIS A 41 -19.45 1.36 -0.48
C HIS A 41 -18.04 0.88 -0.90
N PRO A 42 -16.93 1.48 -0.42
CA PRO A 42 -15.58 1.15 -0.87
C PRO A 42 -15.16 -0.32 -0.70
N THR A 43 -15.80 -1.04 0.24
CA THR A 43 -15.56 -2.49 0.40
C THR A 43 -15.98 -3.30 -0.81
N SER A 44 -16.95 -2.80 -1.58
CA SER A 44 -17.44 -3.39 -2.83
C SER A 44 -16.75 -2.83 -4.08
N CYS A 45 -15.81 -1.88 -3.90
CA CYS A 45 -14.95 -1.38 -4.97
C CYS A 45 -13.60 -2.10 -4.91
N HIS A 46 -13.20 -2.71 -6.02
CA HIS A 46 -11.94 -3.46 -6.12
C HIS A 46 -10.97 -2.75 -7.07
N GLY A 47 -9.80 -2.42 -6.56
CA GLY A 47 -8.75 -1.71 -7.28
C GLY A 47 -7.49 -1.63 -6.43
N TRP A 48 -6.32 -1.63 -7.08
CA TRP A 48 -5.03 -1.73 -6.41
C TRP A 48 -4.09 -0.66 -6.97
N ILE A 49 -3.45 0.05 -6.06
CA ILE A 49 -2.26 0.85 -6.34
C ILE A 49 -1.05 -0.02 -5.98
N ILE A 50 -0.11 -0.16 -6.91
CA ILE A 50 1.08 -1.00 -6.76
C ILE A 50 2.33 -0.17 -7.08
N GLY A 51 3.47 -0.56 -6.53
CA GLY A 51 4.75 0.14 -6.71
C GLY A 51 5.18 0.86 -5.45
N GLU A 52 5.61 2.10 -5.60
CA GLU A 52 6.07 2.95 -4.49
C GLU A 52 4.89 3.59 -3.76
N HIS A 53 5.02 3.73 -2.44
CA HIS A 53 4.09 4.52 -1.65
C HIS A 53 4.38 6.03 -1.79
N GLY A 54 3.44 6.78 -2.38
CA GLY A 54 3.55 8.24 -2.59
C GLY A 54 3.91 8.61 -4.03
N ASP A 55 4.41 9.83 -4.22
CA ASP A 55 4.87 10.29 -5.53
C ASP A 55 6.17 9.56 -5.90
N SER A 56 6.12 8.73 -6.95
CA SER A 56 7.31 8.10 -7.51
C SER A 56 8.25 9.18 -8.03
N SER A 57 9.31 9.47 -7.28
CA SER A 57 10.26 10.56 -7.53
C SER A 57 11.64 10.00 -7.85
#